data_AF-A0A9E2E5Y1-F1
#
_entry.id   AF-A0A9E2E5Y1-F1
#
_cell.length_a   1.000
_cell.length_b   1.000
_cell.length_c   1.000
_cell.angle_alpha   90.00
_cell.angle_beta   90.00
_cell.angle_gamma   90.00
#
_symmetry.space_group_name_H-M   'P 1'
#
loop_
_entity.id
_entity.type
_entity.pdbx_description
1 polymer ?
#
loop_
_entity_poly.entity_id
_entity_poly.type
_entity_poly.pdbx_seq_one_letter_code
_entity_poly.pdbx_strand_id
1 'polypeptide(L)'
;MKFWKNYLREIIIIVAVVLLIFVMMDYNARLEKLNHLNEKAAYVRAEATAAFETQIALQTEIAEATSEPVTEGEARDNGEIQAGDQRFVPIPADGAPLLDSSPPQPPAARLMKWEVWMALFFGE
;
A
#
# COMPACT_ATOMS: atom_id res chain seq x y z
N MET A 1 -25.04 -73.23 -0.03
CA MET A 1 -24.01 -72.19 -0.26
C MET A 1 -24.53 -70.80 -0.70
N LYS A 2 -25.84 -70.59 -0.95
CA LYS A 2 -26.36 -69.28 -1.40
C LYS A 2 -26.43 -68.20 -0.30
N PHE A 3 -26.72 -68.59 0.95
CA PHE A 3 -26.86 -67.66 2.07
C PHE A 3 -25.57 -66.90 2.42
N TRP A 4 -24.41 -67.55 2.36
CA TRP A 4 -23.10 -66.90 2.62
C TRP A 4 -22.74 -65.80 1.61
N LYS A 5 -23.20 -65.92 0.36
CA LYS A 5 -22.89 -64.96 -0.70
C LYS A 5 -23.62 -63.62 -0.50
N ASN A 6 -24.78 -63.64 0.16
CA ASN A 6 -25.55 -62.44 0.45
C ASN A 6 -24.93 -61.63 1.59
N TYR A 7 -24.52 -62.29 2.68
CA TYR A 7 -23.81 -61.64 3.79
C TYR A 7 -22.46 -61.05 3.33
N LEU A 8 -21.74 -61.72 2.44
CA LEU A 8 -20.51 -61.16 1.89
C LEU A 8 -20.74 -59.87 1.08
N ARG A 9 -21.85 -59.81 0.32
CA ARG A 9 -22.24 -58.62 -0.44
C ARG A 9 -22.65 -57.47 0.47
N GLU A 10 -23.40 -57.76 1.53
CA GLU A 10 -23.77 -56.79 2.57
C GLU A 10 -22.53 -56.23 3.30
N ILE A 11 -21.60 -57.09 3.70
CA ILE A 11 -20.36 -56.67 4.37
C ILE A 11 -19.53 -55.76 3.45
N ILE A 12 -19.39 -56.10 2.17
CA ILE A 12 -18.66 -55.26 1.20
C ILE A 12 -19.31 -53.87 1.07
N ILE A 13 -20.65 -53.81 1.02
CA ILE A 13 -21.36 -52.53 0.93
C ILE A 13 -21.14 -51.70 2.20
N ILE A 14 -21.24 -52.31 3.38
CA ILE A 14 -21.00 -51.63 4.66
C ILE A 14 -19.57 -51.09 4.72
N VAL A 15 -18.58 -51.91 4.36
CA VAL A 15 -17.18 -51.49 4.32
C VAL A 15 -16.97 -50.35 3.34
N ALA A 16 -17.57 -50.41 2.14
CA ALA A 16 -17.47 -49.36 1.14
C ALA A 16 -18.07 -48.03 1.65
N VAL A 17 -19.21 -48.07 2.33
CA VAL A 17 -19.85 -46.89 2.92
C VAL A 17 -18.98 -46.29 4.04
N VAL A 18 -18.44 -47.13 4.93
CA VAL A 18 -17.53 -46.66 5.98
C VAL A 18 -16.30 -46.01 5.39
N LEU A 19 -15.70 -46.61 4.37
CA LEU A 19 -14.53 -46.07 3.68
C LEU A 19 -14.86 -44.72 3.02
N LEU A 20 -16.02 -44.59 2.39
CA LEU A 20 -16.49 -43.34 1.81
C LEU A 20 -16.63 -42.23 2.87
N ILE A 21 -17.17 -42.54 4.05
CA ILE A 21 -17.26 -41.58 5.16
C ILE A 21 -15.87 -41.08 5.59
N PHE A 22 -14.89 -41.99 5.71
CA PHE A 22 -13.51 -41.60 6.04
C PHE A 22 -12.89 -40.70 4.97
N VAL A 23 -13.08 -41.01 3.68
CA VAL A 23 -12.59 -40.18 2.58
C VAL A 23 -13.20 -38.79 2.62
N MET A 24 -14.52 -38.69 2.83
CA MET A 24 -15.20 -37.39 2.94
C MET A 24 -14.67 -36.58 4.12
N MET A 25 -14.41 -37.22 5.26
CA MET A 25 -13.88 -36.57 6.45
C MET A 25 -12.47 -36.02 6.23
N ASP A 26 -11.56 -36.83 5.68
CA ASP A 26 -10.19 -36.40 5.39
C ASP A 26 -10.16 -35.30 4.33
N TYR A 27 -10.97 -35.45 3.27
CA TYR A 27 -11.10 -34.43 2.24
C TYR A 27 -11.61 -33.10 2.81
N ASN A 28 -12.65 -33.14 3.64
CA ASN A 28 -13.22 -31.94 4.24
C ASN A 28 -12.22 -31.25 5.18
N ALA A 29 -11.52 -32.02 6.03
CA ALA A 29 -10.48 -31.49 6.91
C ALA A 29 -9.32 -30.83 6.13
N ARG A 30 -8.92 -31.42 4.99
CA ARG A 30 -7.90 -30.85 4.11
C ARG A 30 -8.37 -29.55 3.45
N LEU A 31 -9.62 -29.52 2.98
CA LEU A 31 -10.19 -28.30 2.38
C LEU A 31 -10.27 -27.16 3.40
N GLU A 32 -10.74 -27.43 4.61
CA GLU A 32 -10.81 -26.43 5.67
C GLU A 32 -9.42 -25.87 6.00
N LYS A 33 -8.43 -26.75 6.13
CA LYS A 33 -7.04 -26.35 6.35
C LYS A 33 -6.49 -25.51 5.20
N LEU A 34 -6.76 -25.90 3.95
CA LEU A 34 -6.33 -25.15 2.76
C LEU A 34 -6.97 -23.77 2.70
N ASN A 35 -8.28 -23.67 2.96
CA ASN A 35 -8.97 -22.39 3.00
C ASN A 35 -8.39 -21.48 4.08
N HIS A 36 -8.15 -22.01 5.28
CA HIS A 36 -7.57 -21.22 6.36
C HIS A 36 -6.15 -20.73 6.03
N LEU A 37 -5.31 -21.60 5.44
CA LEU A 37 -3.96 -21.23 4.98
C LEU A 37 -4.00 -20.16 3.89
N ASN A 38 -4.93 -20.28 2.95
CA ASN A 38 -5.05 -19.33 1.84
C ASN A 38 -5.52 -17.96 2.33
N GLU A 39 -6.47 -17.92 3.26
CA GLU A 39 -6.93 -16.68 3.89
C GLU A 39 -5.80 -15.97 4.64
N LYS A 40 -5.01 -16.72 5.42
CA LYS A 40 -3.80 -16.19 6.08
C LYS A 40 -2.78 -15.65 5.08
N ALA A 41 -2.54 -16.39 3.98
CA ALA A 41 -1.62 -15.95 2.93
C ALA A 41 -2.12 -14.67 2.23
N ALA A 42 -3.42 -14.55 1.99
CA ALA A 42 -4.02 -13.35 1.41
C ALA A 42 -3.84 -12.12 2.32
N TYR A 43 -4.09 -12.29 3.62
CA TYR A 43 -3.89 -11.24 4.62
C TYR A 43 -2.42 -10.76 4.66
N VAL A 44 -1.47 -11.70 4.78
CA VAL A 44 -0.03 -11.38 4.82
C VAL A 44 0.44 -10.69 3.54
N ARG A 45 -0.08 -11.11 2.37
CA ARG A 45 0.24 -10.44 1.10
C ARG A 45 -0.27 -9.01 1.08
N ALA A 46 -1.50 -8.77 1.52
CA ALA A 46 -2.07 -7.42 1.57
C ALA A 46 -1.26 -6.50 2.50
N GLU A 47 -0.87 -7.01 3.68
CA GLU A 47 -0.03 -6.27 4.62
C GLU A 47 1.36 -5.96 4.05
N ALA A 48 1.98 -6.93 3.37
CA ALA A 48 3.27 -6.73 2.70
C ALA A 48 3.19 -5.70 1.57
N THR A 49 2.12 -5.71 0.76
CA THR A 49 1.91 -4.71 -0.30
C THR A 49 1.73 -3.31 0.30
N ALA A 50 0.92 -3.16 1.35
CA ALA A 50 0.73 -1.88 2.01
C ALA A 50 2.03 -1.32 2.62
N ALA A 51 2.85 -2.19 3.22
CA ALA A 51 4.16 -1.81 3.74
C ALA A 51 5.12 -1.36 2.63
N PHE A 52 5.14 -2.08 1.50
CA PHE A 52 5.98 -1.75 0.36
C PHE A 52 5.57 -0.42 -0.29
N GLU A 53 4.27 -0.17 -0.47
CA GLU A 53 3.76 1.12 -0.96
C GLU A 53 4.17 2.28 -0.05
N THR A 54 4.05 2.08 1.27
CA THR A 54 4.45 3.10 2.27
C THR A 54 5.94 3.37 2.20
N GLN A 55 6.76 2.32 2.05
CA GLN A 55 8.20 2.46 1.91
C GLN A 55 8.56 3.25 0.64
N ILE A 56 7.93 2.98 -0.49
CA ILE A 56 8.16 3.73 -1.73
C ILE A 56 7.81 5.21 -1.53
N ALA A 57 6.64 5.51 -0.96
CA ALA A 57 6.22 6.89 -0.72
C ALA A 57 7.22 7.65 0.17
N LEU A 58 7.69 7.03 1.25
CA LEU A 58 8.70 7.62 2.13
C LEU A 58 10.06 7.80 1.44
N GLN A 59 10.48 6.85 0.60
CA GLN A 59 11.71 6.99 -0.17
C GLN A 59 11.62 8.14 -1.18
N THR A 60 10.45 8.33 -1.80
CA THR A 60 10.22 9.47 -2.71
C THR A 60 10.28 10.80 -1.96
N GLU A 61 9.64 10.90 -0.79
CA GLU A 61 9.66 12.12 0.05
C GLU A 61 11.08 12.44 0.52
N ILE A 62 11.87 11.43 0.91
CA ILE A 62 13.28 11.61 1.25
C ILE A 62 14.08 12.09 0.04
N ALA A 63 13.92 11.46 -1.12
CA ALA A 63 14.63 11.84 -2.33
C ALA A 63 14.32 13.29 -2.75
N GLU A 64 13.05 13.70 -2.66
CA GLU A 64 12.61 15.07 -2.90
C GLU A 64 13.22 16.04 -1.89
N ALA A 65 13.17 15.72 -0.59
CA ALA A 65 13.74 16.56 0.47
C ALA A 65 15.27 16.72 0.37
N THR A 66 15.97 15.69 -0.11
CA THR A 66 17.44 15.74 -0.34
C THR A 66 17.83 16.26 -1.72
N SER A 67 16.86 16.65 -2.55
CA SER A 67 17.17 17.10 -3.90
C SER A 67 17.87 18.46 -3.89
N GLU A 68 18.87 18.62 -4.77
CA GLU A 68 19.61 19.89 -4.93
C GLU A 68 18.71 21.13 -5.01
N PRO A 69 17.61 21.18 -5.79
CA PRO A 69 16.78 22.39 -5.85
C PRO A 69 16.10 22.73 -4.51
N VAL A 70 15.70 21.75 -3.71
CA VAL A 70 15.08 21.98 -2.39
C VAL A 70 16.14 22.44 -1.39
N THR A 71 17.31 21.79 -1.36
CA THR A 71 18.41 22.19 -0.48
C THR A 71 18.99 23.55 -0.85
N GLU A 72 19.06 23.86 -2.15
CA GLU A 72 19.53 25.15 -2.65
C GLU A 72 18.52 26.25 -2.29
N GLY A 73 17.22 26.02 -2.51
CA GLY A 73 16.18 26.97 -2.11
C GLY A 73 16.26 27.31 -0.63
N GLU A 74 16.34 26.30 0.24
CA GLU A 74 16.49 26.48 1.69
C GLU A 74 17.81 27.20 2.05
N ALA A 75 18.93 26.88 1.37
CA ALA A 75 20.19 27.58 1.58
C ALA A 75 20.10 29.06 1.20
N ARG A 76 19.40 29.39 0.10
CA ARG A 76 19.17 30.78 -0.33
C ARG A 76 18.24 31.54 0.62
N ASP A 77 17.18 30.90 1.10
CA ASP A 77 16.25 31.47 2.08
C ASP A 77 16.94 31.76 3.42
N ASN A 78 17.87 30.89 3.84
CA ASN A 78 18.71 31.08 5.02
C ASN A 78 19.87 32.08 4.79
N GLY A 79 20.01 32.62 3.57
CA GLY A 79 21.01 33.62 3.23
C GLY A 79 22.44 33.07 3.12
N GLU A 80 22.58 31.76 2.94
CA GLU A 80 23.84 31.12 2.58
C GLU A 80 24.29 31.58 1.17
N ILE A 81 25.60 31.54 0.93
CA ILE A 81 26.23 32.11 -0.27
C ILE A 81 27.22 31.10 -0.84
N GLN A 82 27.16 30.88 -2.15
CA GLN A 82 28.09 30.04 -2.88
C GLN A 82 29.26 30.84 -3.47
N ALA A 83 30.32 30.12 -3.82
CA ALA A 83 31.48 30.72 -4.49
C ALA A 83 31.06 31.30 -5.85
N GLY A 84 31.09 32.64 -5.97
CA GLY A 84 30.67 33.38 -7.16
C GLY A 84 29.42 34.24 -6.96
N ASP A 85 28.73 34.12 -5.83
CA ASP A 85 27.60 35.00 -5.51
C ASP A 85 28.05 36.42 -5.16
N GLN A 86 27.42 37.41 -5.80
CA GLN A 86 27.60 38.82 -5.47
C GLN A 86 26.37 39.29 -4.67
N ARG A 87 26.54 39.59 -3.37
CA ARG A 87 25.46 40.20 -2.58
C ARG A 87 25.17 41.60 -3.10
N PHE A 88 23.97 41.80 -3.63
CA PHE A 88 23.42 43.13 -3.89
C PHE A 88 22.31 43.38 -2.88
N VAL A 89 22.38 44.51 -2.18
CA VAL A 89 21.27 45.00 -1.34
C VAL A 89 20.55 46.05 -2.17
N PRO A 90 19.31 45.81 -2.62
CA PRO A 90 18.54 46.82 -3.31
C PRO A 90 18.28 47.97 -2.33
N ILE A 91 18.91 49.11 -2.56
CA ILE A 91 18.52 50.36 -1.90
C ILE A 91 17.32 50.87 -2.70
N PRO A 92 16.13 50.99 -2.08
CA PRO A 92 14.97 51.53 -2.79
C PRO A 92 15.30 52.95 -3.26
N ALA A 93 15.05 53.24 -4.54
CA ALA A 93 15.05 54.62 -5.02
C ALA A 93 13.94 55.39 -4.31
N ASP A 94 14.15 56.67 -4.02
CA ASP A 94 13.15 57.52 -3.37
C ASP A 94 11.81 57.44 -4.13
N GLY A 95 10.78 56.90 -3.48
CA GLY A 95 9.44 56.72 -4.05
C GLY A 95 9.17 55.38 -4.76
N ALA A 96 10.09 54.41 -4.72
CA ALA A 96 9.85 53.09 -5.31
C ALA A 96 8.83 52.27 -4.47
N PRO A 97 7.83 51.63 -5.10
CA PRO A 97 6.94 50.71 -4.39
C PRO A 97 7.74 49.53 -3.85
N LEU A 98 7.40 49.08 -2.63
CA LEU A 98 7.99 47.88 -2.02
C LEU A 98 7.75 46.69 -2.97
N LEU A 99 8.77 45.88 -3.20
CA LEU A 99 8.64 44.62 -3.94
C LEU A 99 7.64 43.74 -3.18
N ASP A 100 6.49 43.46 -3.79
CA ASP A 100 5.57 42.45 -3.29
C ASP A 100 6.27 41.09 -3.37
N SER A 101 6.76 40.60 -2.23
CA SER A 101 7.17 39.21 -2.11
C SER A 101 5.90 38.37 -2.26
N SER A 102 5.73 37.72 -3.41
CA SER A 102 4.68 36.70 -3.55
C SER A 102 4.86 35.66 -2.45
N PRO A 103 3.80 35.35 -1.67
CA PRO A 103 3.90 34.35 -0.62
C PRO A 103 4.29 32.99 -1.25
N PRO A 104 5.06 32.16 -0.53
CA PRO A 104 5.44 30.84 -1.01
C PRO A 104 4.18 30.05 -1.39
N GLN A 105 4.25 29.34 -2.51
CA GLN A 105 3.15 28.51 -2.98
C GLN A 105 2.89 27.42 -1.92
N PRO A 106 1.65 27.28 -1.40
CA PRO A 106 1.37 26.30 -0.36
C PRO A 106 1.71 24.89 -0.87
N PRO A 107 2.28 24.02 -0.01
CA PRO A 107 2.55 22.65 -0.38
C PRO A 107 1.26 21.98 -0.84
N ALA A 108 1.37 21.11 -1.86
CA ALA A 108 0.22 20.37 -2.36
C ALA A 108 -0.47 19.64 -1.20
N ALA A 109 -1.76 19.92 -1.01
CA ALA A 109 -2.53 19.33 0.08
C ALA A 109 -2.52 17.80 -0.07
N ARG A 110 -2.12 17.10 1.00
CA ARG A 110 -2.14 15.64 1.04
C ARG A 110 -3.59 15.17 1.10
N LEU A 111 -4.18 14.90 -0.06
CA LEU A 111 -5.57 14.45 -0.17
C LEU A 111 -5.76 13.10 0.54
N MET A 112 -6.77 13.01 1.37
CA MET A 112 -7.17 11.76 2.00
C MET A 112 -7.82 10.85 0.94
N LYS A 113 -7.65 9.53 1.07
CA LYS A 113 -8.16 8.55 0.08
C LYS A 113 -9.65 8.75 -0.24
N TRP A 114 -10.46 9.11 0.76
CA TRP A 114 -11.90 9.33 0.57
C TRP A 114 -12.21 10.58 -0.27
N GLU A 115 -11.40 11.64 -0.20
CA GLU A 115 -11.56 12.86 -0.99
C GLU A 115 -11.33 12.57 -2.48
N VAL A 116 -10.34 11.72 -2.78
CA VAL A 116 -10.06 11.24 -4.15
C VAL A 116 -11.24 10.43 -4.69
N TRP A 117 -11.82 9.53 -3.89
CA TRP A 117 -12.99 8.77 -4.30
C TRP A 117 -14.20 9.66 -4.54
N MET A 118 -14.42 10.65 -3.67
CA MET A 118 -15.50 11.62 -3.86
C MET A 118 -15.33 12.43 -5.14
N ALA A 119 -14.11 12.91 -5.42
CA ALA A 119 -13.81 13.64 -6.65
C ALA A 119 -13.96 12.76 -7.91
N LEU A 120 -13.64 11.47 -7.84
CA LEU A 120 -13.79 10.55 -8.97
C LEU A 120 -15.26 10.30 -9.34
N PHE A 121 -16.14 10.19 -8.35
CA PHE A 121 -17.55 9.87 -8.57
C PHE A 121 -18.45 11.10 -8.69
N PHE A 122 -18.05 12.23 -8.11
CA PHE A 122 -18.89 13.42 -7.98
C PHE A 122 -18.16 14.73 -8.33
N GLY A 123 -16.91 14.68 -8.80
CA GLY A 123 -16.27 15.83 -9.43
C GLY A 123 -16.79 16.02 -10.85
N GLU A 124 -17.02 17.28 -11.27
CA GLU A 124 -17.38 17.60 -12.67
C GLU A 124 -16.27 17.23 -13.66
#